data_AF-A0A525I1Z3-F1
#
_entry.id   AF-A0A525I1Z3-F1
#
_cell.length_a   1.000
_cell.length_b   1.000
_cell.length_c   1.000
_cell.angle_alpha   90.00
_cell.angle_beta   90.00
_cell.angle_gamma   90.00
#
_symmetry.space_group_name_H-M   'P 1'
#
loop_
_entity.id
_entity.type
_entity.pdbx_description
1 polymer ?
#
loop_
_entity_poly.entity_id
_entity_poly.type
_entity_poly.pdbx_seq_one_letter_code
_entity_poly.pdbx_strand_id
1 'polypeptide(L)'
;MTRSYHERMADRSYSALDREIITLAAVWDLIGSMVHYGHFMKEHKIENATLMFRTLEAGKLFLIILADFLSLPRDGSFGLTRPTSEGSMGKTYLGYLQRVVTAPEFAGDNTLLASSLQAFAEWLDGFAVVDHVWLPSINREGTLRVRRMAYLKICGTISKHGFTRLGDIVGQLRGILAANGTDIDEGESYLVVPEFQEWFQDNIFIASSTLIAWHLNEIRWGIYEYLASEFQRAYTPTDVIQGLQMYTYDAPAGITGALVRSMYRDLMNSVRTPPYFPRFTVDRFTRESY
;
A
#
# COMPACT_ATOMS: atom_id res chain seq x y z
N MET A 1 16.02 6.18 41.41
CA MET A 1 14.94 5.26 40.99
C MET A 1 14.34 5.83 39.71
N THR A 2 15.04 5.66 38.59
CA THR A 2 14.68 6.26 37.31
C THR A 2 15.18 5.32 36.23
N ARG A 3 14.38 4.29 35.92
CA ARG A 3 14.62 3.48 34.71
C ARG A 3 14.44 4.38 33.51
N SER A 4 15.48 4.41 32.67
CA SER A 4 15.54 5.20 31.45
C SER A 4 14.38 4.82 30.53
N TYR A 5 13.82 5.80 29.81
CA TYR A 5 12.76 5.57 28.82
C TYR A 5 13.19 4.56 27.73
N HIS A 6 14.50 4.38 27.53
CA HIS A 6 15.06 3.36 26.63
C HIS A 6 15.09 1.94 27.22
N GLU A 7 15.07 1.77 28.55
CA GLU A 7 14.99 0.45 29.18
C GLU A 7 13.58 -0.14 29.18
N ARG A 8 12.53 0.66 28.90
CA ARG A 8 11.14 0.16 28.75
C ARG A 8 10.81 -0.37 27.37
N MET A 9 11.70 -0.19 26.39
CA MET A 9 11.56 -0.71 25.02
C MET A 9 12.38 -1.99 24.81
N ALA A 10 13.18 -2.40 25.79
CA ALA A 10 13.91 -3.65 25.78
C ALA A 10 12.97 -4.80 26.20
N ASP A 11 12.81 -5.75 25.27
CA ASP A 11 12.15 -7.05 25.40
C ASP A 11 10.61 -7.10 25.28
N ARG A 12 10.11 -6.72 24.10
CA ARG A 12 8.91 -7.36 23.56
C ARG A 12 9.33 -8.24 22.39
N SER A 13 9.70 -9.48 22.69
CA SER A 13 9.81 -10.50 21.65
C SER A 13 8.43 -10.79 21.07
N TYR A 14 8.11 -10.16 19.94
CA TYR A 14 6.92 -10.48 19.16
C TYR A 14 7.05 -11.89 18.57
N SER A 15 6.04 -12.74 18.83
CA SER A 15 5.93 -14.08 18.24
C SER A 15 5.69 -14.03 16.73
N ALA A 16 5.71 -15.18 16.04
CA ALA A 16 5.35 -15.25 14.63
C ALA A 16 3.90 -14.80 14.40
N LEU A 17 2.97 -15.32 15.21
CA LEU A 17 1.57 -14.91 15.22
C LEU A 17 1.40 -13.40 15.43
N ASP A 18 2.16 -12.80 16.35
CA ASP A 18 2.05 -11.35 16.56
C ASP A 18 2.45 -10.56 15.33
N ARG A 19 3.55 -10.94 14.67
CA ARG A 19 4.06 -10.26 13.47
C ARG A 19 3.09 -10.41 12.30
N GLU A 20 2.44 -11.56 12.19
CA GLU A 20 1.37 -11.79 11.22
C GLU A 20 0.19 -10.86 11.48
N ILE A 21 -0.32 -10.79 12.71
CA ILE A 21 -1.42 -9.88 13.10
C ILE A 21 -1.05 -8.42 12.82
N ILE A 22 0.14 -7.99 13.22
CA ILE A 22 0.64 -6.62 12.99
C ILE A 22 0.68 -6.31 11.49
N THR A 23 1.20 -7.24 10.69
CA THR A 23 1.30 -7.08 9.23
C THR A 23 -0.08 -6.95 8.59
N LEU A 24 -0.99 -7.88 8.91
CA LEU A 24 -2.35 -7.89 8.37
C LEU A 24 -3.13 -6.64 8.78
N ALA A 25 -3.04 -6.23 10.04
CA ALA A 25 -3.68 -5.01 10.54
C ALA A 25 -3.14 -3.75 9.83
N ALA A 26 -1.82 -3.62 9.70
CA ALA A 26 -1.20 -2.48 9.04
C ALA A 26 -1.62 -2.38 7.57
N VAL A 27 -1.59 -3.48 6.83
CA VAL A 27 -1.95 -3.46 5.41
C VAL A 27 -3.45 -3.27 5.22
N TRP A 28 -4.28 -3.89 6.05
CA TRP A 28 -5.73 -3.71 6.01
C TRP A 28 -6.11 -2.23 6.17
N ASP A 29 -5.49 -1.53 7.13
CA ASP A 29 -5.73 -0.11 7.38
C ASP A 29 -5.21 0.79 6.24
N LEU A 30 -3.98 0.54 5.76
CA LEU A 30 -3.40 1.30 4.64
C LEU A 30 -4.26 1.18 3.38
N ILE A 31 -4.67 -0.03 3.01
CA ILE A 31 -5.52 -0.25 1.84
C ILE A 31 -6.92 0.30 2.07
N GLY A 32 -7.48 0.12 3.27
CA GLY A 32 -8.78 0.67 3.64
C GLY A 32 -8.85 2.19 3.51
N SER A 33 -7.74 2.86 3.80
CA SER A 33 -7.58 4.32 3.66
C SER A 33 -7.41 4.80 2.22
N MET A 34 -7.11 3.90 1.27
CA MET A 34 -6.99 4.22 -0.16
C MET A 34 -8.23 3.84 -0.95
N VAL A 35 -8.74 2.61 -0.74
CA VAL A 35 -9.76 1.98 -1.59
C VAL A 35 -11.11 1.99 -0.86
N HIS A 36 -11.74 3.16 -0.84
CA HIS A 36 -13.06 3.38 -0.24
C HIS A 36 -13.88 4.47 -0.98
N TYR A 37 -15.19 4.49 -0.78
CA TYR A 37 -16.10 5.44 -1.46
C TYR A 37 -15.95 6.90 -1.05
N GLY A 38 -15.05 7.21 -0.11
CA GLY A 38 -14.66 8.59 0.21
C GLY A 38 -13.63 9.15 -0.78
N HIS A 39 -12.85 8.30 -1.46
CA HIS A 39 -11.92 8.73 -2.51
C HIS A 39 -12.53 8.66 -3.90
N PHE A 40 -13.34 7.64 -4.16
CA PHE A 40 -13.91 7.40 -5.49
C PHE A 40 -15.41 7.69 -5.58
N MET A 41 -15.86 7.99 -6.78
CA MET A 41 -17.28 8.05 -7.14
C MET A 41 -17.94 6.67 -6.94
N LYS A 42 -19.18 6.63 -6.43
CA LYS A 42 -19.88 5.38 -6.15
C LYS A 42 -20.34 4.65 -7.41
N GLU A 43 -20.62 5.39 -8.48
CA GLU A 43 -21.21 4.91 -9.74
C GLU A 43 -20.15 4.25 -10.64
N HIS A 44 -19.59 3.14 -10.18
CA HIS A 44 -18.64 2.33 -10.94
C HIS A 44 -19.30 1.02 -11.39
N LYS A 45 -18.84 0.49 -12.53
CA LYS A 45 -19.19 -0.85 -12.97
C LYS A 45 -18.32 -1.87 -12.22
N ILE A 46 -18.83 -3.10 -12.09
CA ILE A 46 -18.06 -4.25 -11.58
C ILE A 46 -17.23 -4.88 -12.71
N GLU A 47 -17.79 -4.93 -13.92
CA GLU A 47 -17.10 -5.42 -15.10
C GLU A 47 -16.45 -4.27 -15.86
N ASN A 48 -15.16 -4.43 -16.22
CA ASN A 48 -14.38 -3.41 -16.92
C ASN A 48 -14.53 -2.03 -16.28
N ALA A 49 -14.31 -1.99 -14.96
CA ALA A 49 -14.49 -0.82 -14.13
C ALA A 49 -13.53 0.29 -14.54
N THR A 50 -14.02 1.52 -14.43
CA THR A 50 -13.21 2.75 -14.38
C THR A 50 -13.55 3.44 -13.07
N LEU A 51 -12.58 3.58 -12.19
CA LEU A 51 -12.73 4.33 -10.95
C LEU A 51 -12.26 5.77 -11.17
N MET A 52 -13.12 6.72 -10.83
CA MET A 52 -12.81 8.15 -10.87
C MET A 52 -12.73 8.69 -9.45
N PHE A 53 -11.65 9.42 -9.16
CA PHE A 53 -11.54 10.16 -7.90
C PHE A 53 -12.62 11.25 -7.84
N ARG A 54 -13.14 11.49 -6.63
CA ARG A 54 -14.13 12.56 -6.40
C ARG A 54 -13.56 13.95 -6.62
N THR A 55 -12.29 14.12 -6.27
CA THR A 55 -11.55 15.38 -6.36
C THR A 55 -10.08 15.10 -6.64
N LEU A 56 -9.36 16.09 -7.15
CA LEU A 56 -7.90 16.01 -7.30
C LEU A 56 -7.19 15.73 -5.96
N GLU A 57 -7.69 16.33 -4.87
CA GLU A 57 -7.13 16.14 -3.53
C GLU A 57 -7.32 14.71 -3.00
N ALA A 58 -8.42 14.03 -3.36
CA ALA A 58 -8.58 12.62 -3.07
C ALA A 58 -7.55 11.76 -3.82
N GLY A 59 -7.24 12.10 -5.08
CA GLY A 59 -6.19 11.45 -5.87
C GLY A 59 -4.80 11.65 -5.26
N LYS A 60 -4.47 12.88 -4.82
CA LYS A 60 -3.20 13.16 -4.13
C LYS A 60 -3.09 12.41 -2.81
N LEU A 61 -4.13 12.40 -1.99
CA LEU A 61 -4.14 11.68 -0.72
C LEU A 61 -3.97 10.16 -0.93
N PHE A 62 -4.66 9.59 -1.93
CA PHE A 62 -4.46 8.21 -2.34
C PHE A 62 -2.99 7.94 -2.66
N LEU A 63 -2.37 8.81 -3.47
CA LEU A 63 -0.97 8.64 -3.89
C LEU A 63 0.03 8.79 -2.73
N ILE A 64 -0.24 9.68 -1.78
CA ILE A 64 0.55 9.82 -0.55
C ILE A 64 0.50 8.52 0.27
N ILE A 65 -0.70 7.98 0.50
CA ILE A 65 -0.86 6.73 1.27
C ILE A 65 -0.25 5.55 0.51
N LEU A 66 -0.37 5.53 -0.83
CA LEU A 66 0.28 4.53 -1.67
C LEU A 66 1.80 4.59 -1.54
N ALA A 67 2.42 5.77 -1.52
CA ALA A 67 3.86 5.90 -1.31
C ALA A 67 4.31 5.37 0.07
N ASP A 68 3.48 5.55 1.10
CA ASP A 68 3.71 4.97 2.43
C ASP A 68 3.57 3.42 2.40
N PHE A 69 2.58 2.88 1.66
CA PHE A 69 2.43 1.42 1.42
C PHE A 69 3.58 0.82 0.60
N LEU A 70 4.14 1.59 -0.34
CA LEU A 70 5.32 1.22 -1.13
C LEU A 70 6.65 1.50 -0.39
N SER A 71 6.59 1.74 0.91
CA SER A 71 7.75 1.96 1.77
C SER A 71 7.79 0.94 2.90
N LEU A 72 8.98 0.66 3.41
CA LEU A 72 9.15 -0.19 4.58
C LEU A 72 8.93 0.64 5.86
N PRO A 73 8.35 0.04 6.92
CA PRO A 73 8.43 0.63 8.24
C PRO A 73 9.90 0.73 8.68
N ARG A 74 10.16 1.56 9.69
CA ARG A 74 11.50 1.70 10.26
C ARG A 74 12.01 0.37 10.82
N ASP A 75 13.32 0.18 10.78
CA ASP A 75 13.94 -1.08 11.19
C ASP A 75 13.63 -1.44 12.63
N GLY A 76 13.29 -2.72 12.83
CA GLY A 76 12.95 -3.26 14.14
C GLY A 76 11.57 -2.83 14.67
N SER A 77 10.79 -2.03 13.92
CA SER A 77 9.42 -1.67 14.33
C SER A 77 8.59 -2.92 14.53
N PHE A 78 8.03 -3.09 15.73
CA PHE A 78 7.16 -4.22 16.09
C PHE A 78 7.77 -5.61 15.83
N GLY A 79 9.10 -5.75 15.87
CA GLY A 79 9.79 -7.01 15.60
C GLY A 79 9.70 -7.48 14.14
N LEU A 80 9.26 -6.61 13.22
CA LEU A 80 9.24 -6.90 11.79
C LEU A 80 10.66 -6.90 11.24
N THR A 81 11.10 -8.04 10.72
CA THR A 81 12.40 -8.15 10.03
C THR A 81 12.23 -7.79 8.56
N ARG A 82 13.13 -7.00 7.98
CA ARG A 82 13.01 -6.59 6.58
C ARG A 82 12.83 -7.80 5.64
N PRO A 83 11.95 -7.71 4.64
CA PRO A 83 11.87 -8.70 3.57
C PRO A 83 13.21 -8.79 2.81
N THR A 84 13.54 -9.98 2.31
CA THR A 84 14.79 -10.25 1.58
C THR A 84 14.57 -10.58 0.11
N SER A 85 13.32 -10.63 -0.34
CA SER A 85 12.94 -10.88 -1.74
C SER A 85 13.47 -9.76 -2.65
N GLU A 86 13.60 -10.02 -3.94
CA GLU A 86 13.98 -8.99 -4.90
C GLU A 86 12.81 -8.05 -5.23
N GLY A 87 13.10 -6.98 -5.97
CA GLY A 87 12.08 -6.08 -6.52
C GLY A 87 11.23 -5.36 -5.45
N SER A 88 9.96 -5.18 -5.78
CA SER A 88 8.94 -4.55 -4.94
C SER A 88 8.61 -5.38 -3.70
N MET A 89 8.67 -6.71 -3.79
CA MET A 89 8.51 -7.62 -2.64
C MET A 89 9.58 -7.37 -1.57
N GLY A 90 10.82 -7.08 -1.95
CA GLY A 90 11.89 -6.75 -0.99
C GLY A 90 11.78 -5.39 -0.31
N LYS A 91 10.98 -4.49 -0.87
CA LYS A 91 11.08 -3.04 -0.60
C LYS A 91 9.80 -2.41 -0.08
N THR A 92 8.74 -3.19 0.09
CA THR A 92 7.38 -2.70 0.40
C THR A 92 6.66 -3.61 1.39
N TYR A 93 5.43 -3.24 1.76
CA TYR A 93 4.55 -4.10 2.55
C TYR A 93 4.18 -5.43 1.87
N LEU A 94 4.34 -5.56 0.55
CA LEU A 94 4.10 -6.82 -0.16
C LEU A 94 4.98 -7.96 0.36
N GLY A 95 6.24 -7.67 0.71
CA GLY A 95 7.14 -8.67 1.28
C GLY A 95 6.76 -9.14 2.68
N TYR A 96 6.14 -8.28 3.49
CA TYR A 96 5.61 -8.71 4.78
C TYR A 96 4.40 -9.62 4.60
N LEU A 97 3.49 -9.30 3.68
CA LEU A 97 2.37 -10.18 3.35
C LEU A 97 2.81 -11.49 2.69
N GLN A 98 3.90 -11.49 1.90
CA GLN A 98 4.47 -12.72 1.35
C GLN A 98 4.87 -13.70 2.47
N ARG A 99 5.27 -13.21 3.64
CA ARG A 99 5.56 -14.09 4.79
C ARG A 99 4.29 -14.71 5.37
N VAL A 100 3.20 -13.96 5.45
CA VAL A 100 1.89 -14.49 5.85
C VAL A 100 1.45 -15.62 4.91
N VAL A 101 1.72 -15.47 3.61
CA VAL A 101 1.40 -16.51 2.62
C VAL A 101 2.30 -17.75 2.75
N THR A 102 3.60 -17.55 3.00
CA THR A 102 4.60 -18.63 2.97
C THR A 102 4.76 -19.37 4.30
N ALA A 103 4.41 -18.73 5.41
CA ALA A 103 4.41 -19.31 6.75
C ALA A 103 3.21 -18.77 7.54
N PRO A 104 1.97 -19.16 7.16
CA PRO A 104 0.74 -18.69 7.81
C PRO A 104 0.60 -19.25 9.23
N GLU A 105 0.22 -18.38 10.16
CA GLU A 105 -0.11 -18.74 11.55
C GLU A 105 -1.62 -18.96 11.73
N PHE A 106 -2.46 -18.46 10.82
CA PHE A 106 -3.89 -18.77 10.76
C PHE A 106 -4.19 -19.86 9.70
N ALA A 107 -5.27 -20.62 9.92
CA ALA A 107 -5.68 -21.74 9.05
C ALA A 107 -6.54 -21.30 7.84
N GLY A 108 -6.30 -20.11 7.31
CA GLY A 108 -7.08 -19.53 6.22
C GLY A 108 -6.60 -19.97 4.83
N ASP A 109 -7.51 -19.95 3.83
CA ASP A 109 -7.09 -20.03 2.44
C ASP A 109 -6.40 -18.71 2.04
N ASN A 110 -5.12 -18.80 1.67
CA ASN A 110 -4.31 -17.66 1.28
C ASN A 110 -4.08 -17.58 -0.23
N THR A 111 -4.77 -18.40 -1.04
CA THR A 111 -4.56 -18.49 -2.50
C THR A 111 -4.79 -17.15 -3.20
N LEU A 112 -5.91 -16.48 -2.91
CA LEU A 112 -6.21 -15.17 -3.49
C LEU A 112 -5.19 -14.12 -3.06
N LEU A 113 -4.78 -14.14 -1.79
CA LEU A 113 -3.76 -13.23 -1.28
C LEU A 113 -2.43 -13.45 -2.02
N ALA A 114 -1.98 -14.69 -2.13
CA ALA A 114 -0.74 -15.06 -2.82
C ALA A 114 -0.73 -14.57 -4.28
N SER A 115 -1.78 -14.86 -5.05
CA SER A 115 -1.86 -14.43 -6.44
C SER A 115 -1.94 -12.92 -6.60
N SER A 116 -2.65 -12.23 -5.70
CA SER A 116 -2.81 -10.77 -5.74
C SER A 116 -1.51 -10.04 -5.44
N LEU A 117 -0.73 -10.54 -4.47
CA LEU A 117 0.59 -10.00 -4.17
C LEU A 117 1.53 -10.14 -5.35
N GLN A 118 1.59 -11.35 -5.95
CA GLN A 118 2.45 -11.61 -7.08
C GLN A 118 2.09 -10.72 -8.27
N ALA A 119 0.81 -10.64 -8.62
CA ALA A 119 0.34 -9.80 -9.73
C ALA A 119 0.67 -8.32 -9.52
N PHE A 120 0.52 -7.80 -8.30
CA PHE A 120 0.84 -6.39 -8.04
C PHE A 120 2.34 -6.13 -8.05
N ALA A 121 3.14 -7.04 -7.49
CA ALA A 121 4.60 -6.93 -7.51
C ALA A 121 5.14 -6.93 -8.94
N GLU A 122 4.69 -7.86 -9.79
CA GLU A 122 5.06 -7.91 -11.21
C GLU A 122 4.73 -6.60 -11.93
N TRP A 123 3.55 -6.04 -11.70
CA TRP A 123 3.17 -4.75 -12.29
C TRP A 123 4.06 -3.60 -11.80
N LEU A 124 4.31 -3.52 -10.49
CA LEU A 124 5.13 -2.47 -9.85
C LEU A 124 6.59 -2.50 -10.30
N ASP A 125 7.14 -3.70 -10.50
CA ASP A 125 8.53 -3.91 -10.92
C ASP A 125 8.78 -3.64 -12.40
N GLY A 126 7.70 -3.48 -13.18
CA GLY A 126 7.73 -2.98 -14.54
C GLY A 126 8.04 -1.49 -14.67
N PHE A 127 7.85 -0.96 -15.87
CA PHE A 127 8.15 0.43 -16.23
C PHE A 127 6.92 1.11 -16.80
N ALA A 128 6.75 2.39 -16.48
CA ALA A 128 5.95 3.31 -17.28
C ALA A 128 6.87 3.89 -18.37
N VAL A 129 6.44 3.79 -19.63
CA VAL A 129 7.14 4.39 -20.77
C VAL A 129 6.23 5.44 -21.38
N VAL A 130 6.70 6.69 -21.39
CA VAL A 130 5.93 7.84 -21.89
C VAL A 130 6.72 8.50 -22.98
N ASP A 131 6.16 8.54 -24.19
CA ASP A 131 6.77 9.21 -25.33
C ASP A 131 6.51 10.71 -25.29
N HIS A 132 7.38 11.49 -25.94
CA HIS A 132 7.24 12.95 -26.08
C HIS A 132 7.09 13.71 -24.76
N VAL A 133 7.74 13.26 -23.68
CA VAL A 133 7.76 14.00 -22.43
C VAL A 133 8.57 15.27 -22.60
N TRP A 134 7.87 16.40 -22.56
CA TRP A 134 8.42 17.74 -22.63
C TRP A 134 8.71 18.29 -21.23
N LEU A 135 9.98 18.62 -20.99
CA LEU A 135 10.51 19.23 -19.76
C LEU A 135 11.11 20.61 -20.11
N PRO A 136 10.28 21.67 -20.16
CA PRO A 136 10.71 22.97 -20.66
C PRO A 136 11.82 23.63 -19.83
N SER A 137 11.86 23.41 -18.52
CA SER A 137 12.88 24.00 -17.64
C SER A 137 14.30 23.59 -18.00
N ILE A 138 14.47 22.46 -18.67
CA ILE A 138 15.75 21.93 -19.15
C ILE A 138 15.77 21.76 -20.68
N ASN A 139 14.77 22.33 -21.38
CA ASN A 139 14.62 22.29 -22.83
C ASN A 139 14.76 20.88 -23.43
N ARG A 140 14.09 19.89 -22.82
CA ARG A 140 14.22 18.48 -23.17
C ARG A 140 12.89 17.87 -23.58
N GLU A 141 12.82 17.33 -24.80
CA GLU A 141 11.74 16.45 -25.24
C GLU A 141 12.28 15.04 -25.45
N GLY A 142 11.49 14.02 -25.08
CA GLY A 142 11.77 12.65 -25.49
C GLY A 142 11.07 11.60 -24.64
N THR A 143 11.28 10.34 -24.98
CA THR A 143 10.72 9.23 -24.19
C THR A 143 11.33 9.20 -22.80
N LEU A 144 10.51 9.04 -21.76
CA LEU A 144 10.95 8.70 -20.41
C LEU A 144 10.49 7.30 -20.05
N ARG A 145 11.45 6.48 -19.64
CA ARG A 145 11.24 5.16 -19.06
C ARG A 145 11.54 5.22 -17.57
N VAL A 146 10.51 4.99 -16.75
CA VAL A 146 10.61 5.07 -15.29
C VAL A 146 9.98 3.83 -14.65
N ARG A 147 10.63 3.24 -13.64
CA ARG A 147 10.04 2.10 -12.90
C ARG A 147 8.74 2.55 -12.25
N ARG A 148 7.68 1.73 -12.32
CA ARG A 148 6.34 2.14 -11.82
C ARG A 148 6.36 2.46 -10.33
N MET A 149 6.95 1.58 -9.53
CA MET A 149 7.14 1.83 -8.11
C MET A 149 7.91 3.13 -7.82
N ALA A 150 8.90 3.48 -8.64
CA ALA A 150 9.72 4.67 -8.40
C ALA A 150 8.93 5.97 -8.59
N TYR A 151 8.23 6.14 -9.73
CA TYR A 151 7.47 7.37 -9.95
C TYR A 151 6.32 7.52 -8.95
N LEU A 152 5.63 6.43 -8.58
CA LEU A 152 4.55 6.47 -7.59
C LEU A 152 5.05 6.98 -6.23
N LYS A 153 6.22 6.50 -5.78
CA LYS A 153 6.84 6.97 -4.53
C LYS A 153 7.30 8.42 -4.62
N ILE A 154 7.89 8.81 -5.76
CA ILE A 154 8.34 10.18 -6.00
C ILE A 154 7.15 11.14 -5.94
N CYS A 155 6.10 10.91 -6.74
CA CYS A 155 4.93 11.77 -6.80
C CYS A 155 4.17 11.82 -5.46
N GLY A 156 4.06 10.70 -4.74
CA GLY A 156 3.47 10.68 -3.40
C GLY A 156 4.30 11.47 -2.37
N THR A 157 5.63 11.41 -2.46
CA THR A 157 6.52 12.19 -1.57
C THR A 157 6.44 13.68 -1.89
N ILE A 158 6.41 14.06 -3.17
CA ILE A 158 6.26 15.48 -3.57
C ILE A 158 4.91 16.02 -3.10
N SER A 159 3.82 15.25 -3.25
CA SER A 159 2.50 15.63 -2.75
C SER A 159 2.43 15.83 -1.22
N LYS A 160 3.30 15.15 -0.47
CA LYS A 160 3.34 15.19 1.01
C LYS A 160 4.21 16.31 1.56
N HIS A 161 5.18 16.82 0.80
CA HIS A 161 6.28 17.62 1.32
C HIS A 161 6.50 18.91 0.52
N GLY A 162 6.85 19.99 1.23
CA GLY A 162 7.34 21.21 0.59
C GLY A 162 8.75 21.02 0.02
N PHE A 163 9.15 21.91 -0.90
CA PHE A 163 10.41 21.79 -1.67
C PHE A 163 11.66 21.57 -0.82
N THR A 164 11.74 22.15 0.38
CA THR A 164 12.89 22.02 1.31
C THR A 164 13.12 20.59 1.81
N ARG A 165 12.15 19.69 1.63
CA ARG A 165 12.22 18.28 2.05
C ARG A 165 12.32 17.31 0.87
N LEU A 166 12.64 17.81 -0.33
CA LEU A 166 12.72 17.02 -1.55
C LEU A 166 14.14 16.62 -1.97
N GLY A 167 15.17 16.80 -1.13
CA GLY A 167 16.56 16.49 -1.49
C GLY A 167 16.74 15.05 -2.01
N ASP A 168 16.18 14.06 -1.29
CA ASP A 168 16.22 12.65 -1.71
C ASP A 168 15.45 12.40 -3.02
N ILE A 169 14.40 13.18 -3.27
CA ILE A 169 13.59 13.09 -4.50
C ILE A 169 14.34 13.69 -5.68
N VAL A 170 15.00 14.83 -5.48
CA VAL A 170 15.85 15.48 -6.47
C VAL A 170 16.98 14.54 -6.92
N GLY A 171 17.64 13.87 -5.98
CA GLY A 171 18.65 12.85 -6.31
C GLY A 171 18.07 11.69 -7.15
N GLN A 172 16.85 11.24 -6.85
CA GLN A 172 16.18 10.19 -7.62
C GLN A 172 15.78 10.65 -9.03
N LEU A 173 15.23 11.86 -9.17
CA LEU A 173 14.86 12.44 -10.47
C LEU A 173 16.08 12.61 -11.37
N ARG A 174 17.19 13.10 -10.82
CA ARG A 174 18.47 13.17 -11.54
C ARG A 174 18.92 11.80 -12.01
N GLY A 175 18.85 10.78 -11.17
CA GLY A 175 19.17 9.40 -11.54
C GLY A 175 18.27 8.85 -12.65
N ILE A 176 16.97 9.16 -12.62
CA ILE A 176 16.01 8.77 -13.66
C ILE A 176 16.36 9.46 -14.99
N LEU A 177 16.61 10.77 -14.99
CA LEU A 177 16.94 11.51 -16.20
C LEU A 177 18.27 11.06 -16.80
N ALA A 178 19.29 10.82 -15.95
CA ALA A 178 20.58 10.30 -16.40
C ALA A 178 20.43 8.92 -17.06
N ALA A 179 19.61 8.04 -16.49
CA ALA A 179 19.28 6.73 -17.09
C ALA A 179 18.50 6.85 -18.41
N ASN A 180 17.88 8.01 -18.67
CA ASN A 180 17.19 8.34 -19.92
C ASN A 180 18.02 9.29 -20.83
N GLY A 181 19.32 9.40 -20.58
CA GLY A 181 20.26 10.13 -21.45
C GLY A 181 20.32 11.64 -21.24
N THR A 182 19.76 12.16 -20.13
CA THR A 182 19.79 13.59 -19.80
C THR A 182 20.52 13.79 -18.47
N ASP A 183 21.70 14.41 -18.49
CA ASP A 183 22.39 14.84 -17.27
C ASP A 183 21.95 16.25 -16.89
N ILE A 184 21.67 16.46 -15.60
CA ILE A 184 21.24 17.74 -15.04
C ILE A 184 21.88 17.95 -13.68
N ASP A 185 22.01 19.20 -13.27
CA ASP A 185 22.47 19.56 -11.93
C ASP A 185 21.34 19.53 -10.87
N GLU A 186 21.69 19.84 -9.62
CA GLU A 186 20.73 19.84 -8.50
C GLU A 186 19.67 20.94 -8.65
N GLY A 187 20.05 22.13 -9.12
CA GLY A 187 19.13 23.25 -9.32
C GLY A 187 18.11 22.95 -10.41
N GLU A 188 18.58 22.44 -11.55
CA GLU A 188 17.74 21.95 -12.64
C GLU A 188 16.78 20.85 -12.18
N SER A 189 17.24 19.96 -11.29
CA SER A 189 16.40 18.90 -10.74
C SER A 189 15.20 19.44 -9.96
N TYR A 190 15.37 20.54 -9.22
CA TYR A 190 14.26 21.22 -8.55
C TYR A 190 13.28 21.85 -9.53
N LEU A 191 13.76 22.39 -10.66
CA LEU A 191 12.90 22.99 -11.68
C LEU A 191 12.04 21.94 -12.40
N VAL A 192 12.55 20.72 -12.57
CA VAL A 192 11.84 19.62 -13.23
C VAL A 192 10.74 19.00 -12.35
N VAL A 193 10.78 19.17 -11.02
CA VAL A 193 9.79 18.58 -10.09
C VAL A 193 8.32 18.82 -10.52
N PRO A 194 7.86 20.07 -10.75
CA PRO A 194 6.48 20.31 -11.17
C PRO A 194 6.12 19.66 -12.52
N GLU A 195 7.05 19.69 -13.48
CA GLU A 195 6.86 19.10 -14.82
C GLU A 195 6.75 17.56 -14.73
N PHE A 196 7.58 16.95 -13.88
CA PHE A 196 7.50 15.52 -13.61
C PHE A 196 6.17 15.15 -12.93
N GLN A 197 5.65 15.98 -12.03
CA GLN A 197 4.33 15.76 -11.44
C GLN A 197 3.22 15.84 -12.49
N GLU A 198 3.24 16.85 -13.35
CA GLU A 198 2.23 16.97 -14.40
C GLU A 198 2.18 15.69 -15.26
N TRP A 199 3.32 15.21 -15.73
CA TRP A 199 3.38 13.98 -16.53
C TRP A 199 3.01 12.73 -15.72
N PHE A 200 3.66 12.48 -14.59
CA PHE A 200 3.54 11.18 -13.92
C PHE A 200 2.40 11.10 -12.90
N GLN A 201 2.08 12.20 -12.22
CA GLN A 201 0.98 12.25 -11.26
C GLN A 201 -0.34 12.55 -11.97
N ASP A 202 -0.40 13.64 -12.73
CA ASP A 202 -1.68 14.14 -13.21
C ASP A 202 -2.16 13.40 -14.47
N ASN A 203 -1.24 12.74 -15.20
CA ASN A 203 -1.57 11.89 -16.35
C ASN A 203 -1.38 10.39 -16.05
N ILE A 204 -0.15 9.91 -15.90
CA ILE A 204 0.13 8.45 -15.85
C ILE A 204 -0.49 7.78 -14.62
N PHE A 205 -0.37 8.38 -13.43
CA PHE A 205 -1.02 7.85 -12.23
C PHE A 205 -2.55 7.88 -12.36
N ILE A 206 -3.14 8.96 -12.87
CA ILE A 206 -4.60 9.01 -13.06
C ILE A 206 -5.07 7.90 -14.01
N ALA A 207 -4.38 7.71 -15.14
CA ALA A 207 -4.69 6.64 -16.09
C ALA A 207 -4.57 5.23 -15.50
N SER A 208 -3.60 5.01 -14.61
CA SER A 208 -3.36 3.72 -13.95
C SER A 208 -4.10 3.54 -12.61
N SER A 209 -4.74 4.59 -12.09
CA SER A 209 -5.32 4.62 -10.74
C SER A 209 -6.34 3.51 -10.49
N THR A 210 -7.16 3.20 -11.49
CA THR A 210 -8.14 2.11 -11.41
C THR A 210 -7.47 0.75 -11.28
N LEU A 211 -6.37 0.53 -12.02
CA LEU A 211 -5.61 -0.72 -11.96
C LEU A 211 -4.91 -0.88 -10.60
N ILE A 212 -4.33 0.21 -10.09
CA ILE A 212 -3.71 0.21 -8.74
C ILE A 212 -4.77 -0.09 -7.68
N ALA A 213 -5.92 0.58 -7.73
CA ALA A 213 -7.03 0.35 -6.82
C ALA A 213 -7.55 -1.09 -6.90
N TRP A 214 -7.56 -1.69 -8.10
CA TRP A 214 -7.90 -3.09 -8.29
C TRP A 214 -6.92 -4.03 -7.57
N HIS A 215 -5.61 -3.87 -7.79
CA HIS A 215 -4.59 -4.68 -7.11
C HIS A 215 -4.71 -4.58 -5.58
N LEU A 216 -4.88 -3.37 -5.06
CA LEU A 216 -5.06 -3.13 -3.63
C LEU A 216 -6.36 -3.78 -3.11
N ASN A 217 -7.46 -3.68 -3.85
CA ASN A 217 -8.73 -4.30 -3.49
C ASN A 217 -8.63 -5.82 -3.45
N GLU A 218 -7.96 -6.44 -4.43
CA GLU A 218 -7.74 -7.89 -4.47
C GLU A 218 -6.87 -8.36 -3.30
N ILE A 219 -5.84 -7.60 -2.90
CA ILE A 219 -5.08 -7.88 -1.67
C ILE A 219 -6.00 -7.83 -0.44
N ARG A 220 -6.87 -6.83 -0.33
CA ARG A 220 -7.77 -6.70 0.82
C ARG A 220 -8.83 -7.81 0.85
N TRP A 221 -9.35 -8.22 -0.29
CA TRP A 221 -10.21 -9.40 -0.41
C TRP A 221 -9.45 -10.68 -0.05
N GLY A 222 -8.20 -10.82 -0.47
CA GLY A 222 -7.34 -11.94 -0.06
C GLY A 222 -7.13 -12.00 1.45
N ILE A 223 -6.91 -10.86 2.12
CA ILE A 223 -6.84 -10.81 3.60
C ILE A 223 -8.18 -11.18 4.23
N TYR A 224 -9.29 -10.67 3.68
CA TYR A 224 -10.64 -10.97 4.19
C TYR A 224 -10.96 -12.47 4.11
N GLU A 225 -10.70 -13.10 2.97
CA GLU A 225 -10.92 -14.54 2.76
C GLU A 225 -9.99 -15.38 3.64
N TYR A 226 -8.71 -15.00 3.74
CA TYR A 226 -7.74 -15.65 4.61
C TYR A 226 -8.17 -15.63 6.08
N LEU A 227 -8.70 -14.50 6.57
CA LEU A 227 -9.11 -14.36 7.97
C LEU A 227 -10.52 -14.89 8.27
N ALA A 228 -11.28 -15.32 7.25
CA ALA A 228 -12.67 -15.73 7.43
C ALA A 228 -12.82 -16.93 8.38
N SER A 229 -11.94 -17.92 8.29
CA SER A 229 -11.95 -19.09 9.17
C SER A 229 -11.61 -18.72 10.62
N GLU A 230 -10.62 -17.84 10.81
CA GLU A 230 -10.24 -17.33 12.13
C GLU A 230 -11.34 -16.48 12.76
N PHE A 231 -12.00 -15.62 11.97
CA PHE A 231 -13.15 -14.86 12.43
C PHE A 231 -14.29 -15.78 12.89
N GLN A 232 -14.61 -16.81 12.09
CA GLN A 232 -15.64 -17.80 12.45
C GLN A 232 -15.30 -18.57 13.72
N ARG A 233 -14.03 -18.93 13.92
CA ARG A 233 -13.55 -19.60 15.14
C ARG A 233 -13.66 -18.69 16.36
N ALA A 234 -13.22 -17.44 16.24
CA ALA A 234 -13.05 -16.55 17.38
C ALA A 234 -14.35 -15.84 17.78
N TYR A 235 -15.24 -15.53 16.83
CA TYR A 235 -16.44 -14.75 17.09
C TYR A 235 -17.46 -15.52 17.91
N THR A 236 -17.80 -14.98 19.09
CA THR A 236 -18.88 -15.52 19.93
C THR A 236 -19.91 -14.43 20.20
N PRO A 237 -21.16 -14.56 19.71
CA PRO A 237 -22.23 -13.67 20.11
C PRO A 237 -22.54 -13.89 21.60
N THR A 238 -22.73 -12.80 22.33
CA THR A 238 -23.07 -12.81 23.77
C THR A 238 -24.50 -12.28 23.96
N ASP A 239 -24.73 -11.37 24.90
CA ASP A 239 -26.05 -10.81 25.18
C ASP A 239 -26.55 -9.83 24.11
N VAL A 240 -27.86 -9.56 24.11
CA VAL A 240 -28.46 -8.45 23.37
C VAL A 240 -28.77 -7.33 24.35
N ILE A 241 -28.14 -6.17 24.17
CA ILE A 241 -28.33 -4.99 25.03
C ILE A 241 -28.94 -3.87 24.19
N GLN A 242 -30.12 -3.38 24.58
CA GLN A 242 -30.85 -2.31 23.86
C GLN A 242 -31.05 -2.62 22.36
N GLY A 243 -31.30 -3.89 22.02
CA GLY A 243 -31.49 -4.33 20.63
C GLY A 243 -30.20 -4.49 19.82
N LEU A 244 -29.03 -4.29 20.43
CA LEU A 244 -27.72 -4.51 19.80
C LEU A 244 -27.14 -5.84 20.25
N GLN A 245 -26.75 -6.68 19.29
CA GLN A 245 -26.02 -7.93 19.56
C GLN A 245 -24.60 -7.61 20.05
N MET A 246 -24.32 -7.96 21.30
CA MET A 246 -22.97 -7.92 21.85
C MET A 246 -22.19 -9.16 21.41
N TYR A 247 -20.86 -9.04 21.42
CA TYR A 247 -19.98 -10.13 21.00
C TYR A 247 -18.63 -10.01 21.68
N THR A 248 -17.91 -11.13 21.70
CA THR A 248 -16.51 -11.21 22.11
C THR A 248 -15.72 -11.99 21.06
N TYR A 249 -14.38 -11.93 21.18
CA TYR A 249 -13.47 -12.77 20.40
C TYR A 249 -12.63 -13.63 21.33
N ASP A 250 -12.64 -14.94 21.10
CA ASP A 250 -11.71 -15.87 21.72
C ASP A 250 -10.33 -15.77 21.04
N ALA A 251 -9.55 -14.77 21.46
CA ALA A 251 -8.26 -14.47 20.89
C ALA A 251 -7.22 -15.56 21.23
N PRO A 252 -6.40 -16.02 20.27
CA PRO A 252 -5.42 -17.07 20.48
C PRO A 252 -4.48 -16.80 21.67
N ALA A 253 -4.16 -17.85 22.42
CA ALA A 253 -3.24 -17.76 23.58
C ALA A 253 -1.82 -17.33 23.20
N GLY A 254 -1.40 -17.55 21.94
CA GLY A 254 -0.09 -17.16 21.42
C GLY A 254 0.14 -15.67 21.23
N ILE A 255 -0.91 -14.83 21.31
CA ILE A 255 -0.79 -13.38 21.15
C ILE A 255 -0.08 -12.75 22.36
N THR A 256 1.06 -12.09 22.11
CA THR A 256 1.86 -11.46 23.15
C THR A 256 1.49 -9.98 23.33
N GLY A 257 1.18 -9.62 24.58
CA GLY A 257 0.94 -8.24 24.97
C GLY A 257 -0.41 -7.63 24.56
N ALA A 258 -0.77 -6.55 25.24
CA ALA A 258 -2.08 -5.90 25.08
C ALA A 258 -2.24 -5.19 23.73
N LEU A 259 -1.15 -4.68 23.14
CA LEU A 259 -1.20 -3.96 21.86
C LEU A 259 -1.64 -4.90 20.72
N VAL A 260 -0.99 -6.04 20.57
CA VAL A 260 -1.30 -7.00 19.50
C VAL A 260 -2.68 -7.60 19.70
N ARG A 261 -3.09 -7.83 20.95
CA ARG A 261 -4.47 -8.24 21.28
C ARG A 261 -5.51 -7.21 20.83
N SER A 262 -5.22 -5.91 20.97
CA SER A 262 -6.08 -4.85 20.43
C SER A 262 -6.11 -4.89 18.90
N MET A 263 -4.94 -4.97 18.25
CA MET A 263 -4.84 -5.06 16.79
C MET A 263 -5.61 -6.27 16.23
N TYR A 264 -5.49 -7.42 16.88
CA TYR A 264 -6.26 -8.62 16.55
C TYR A 264 -7.77 -8.36 16.64
N ARG A 265 -8.24 -7.77 17.74
CA ARG A 265 -9.65 -7.44 17.92
C ARG A 265 -10.15 -6.48 16.83
N ASP A 266 -9.36 -5.46 16.49
CA ASP A 266 -9.71 -4.49 15.45
C ASP A 266 -9.72 -5.11 14.06
N LEU A 267 -8.80 -6.05 13.80
CA LEU A 267 -8.78 -6.85 12.57
C LEU A 267 -10.03 -7.75 12.48
N MET A 268 -10.39 -8.46 13.55
CA MET A 268 -11.60 -9.29 13.61
C MET A 268 -12.89 -8.47 13.46
N ASN A 269 -12.92 -7.26 14.03
CA ASN A 269 -14.01 -6.32 13.81
C ASN A 269 -14.12 -5.89 12.35
N SER A 270 -12.97 -5.69 11.71
CA SER A 270 -12.91 -5.23 10.34
C SER A 270 -13.37 -6.29 9.34
N VAL A 271 -13.01 -7.56 9.55
CA VAL A 271 -13.43 -8.69 8.70
C VAL A 271 -14.85 -9.17 8.99
N ARG A 272 -15.54 -8.58 9.97
CA ARG A 272 -16.98 -8.83 10.18
C ARG A 272 -17.82 -8.33 9.01
N THR A 273 -17.31 -7.36 8.25
CA THR A 273 -17.95 -6.83 7.04
C THR A 273 -17.00 -7.01 5.85
N PRO A 274 -17.53 -7.31 4.65
CA PRO A 274 -16.71 -7.37 3.46
C PRO A 274 -16.03 -6.01 3.16
N PRO A 275 -14.93 -5.99 2.37
CA PRO A 275 -14.30 -4.76 1.90
C PRO A 275 -15.28 -3.75 1.29
N TYR A 276 -14.94 -2.45 1.33
CA TYR A 276 -15.81 -1.36 0.86
C TYR A 276 -16.26 -1.55 -0.59
N PHE A 277 -15.34 -1.95 -1.45
CA PHE A 277 -15.63 -2.26 -2.84
C PHE A 277 -15.89 -3.76 -2.99
N PRO A 278 -16.93 -4.18 -3.72
CA PRO A 278 -16.99 -5.55 -4.21
C PRO A 278 -15.74 -5.83 -5.06
N ARG A 279 -15.43 -7.10 -5.30
CA ARG A 279 -14.44 -7.44 -6.33
C ARG A 279 -14.94 -6.93 -7.68
N PHE A 280 -14.04 -6.37 -8.47
CA PHE A 280 -14.33 -5.83 -9.79
C PHE A 280 -13.21 -6.21 -10.76
N THR A 281 -13.43 -6.05 -12.05
CA THR A 281 -12.43 -6.27 -13.10
C THR A 281 -12.06 -4.95 -13.75
N VAL A 282 -10.86 -4.88 -14.31
CA VAL A 282 -10.37 -3.71 -15.04
C VAL A 282 -10.17 -4.13 -16.48
N ASP A 283 -10.57 -3.26 -17.40
CA ASP A 283 -10.45 -3.52 -18.83
C ASP A 283 -8.99 -3.83 -19.22
N ARG A 284 -8.84 -4.76 -20.16
CA ARG A 284 -7.53 -5.25 -20.60
C ARG A 284 -6.66 -4.14 -21.20
N PHE A 285 -7.25 -3.19 -21.93
CA PHE A 285 -6.50 -2.08 -22.54
C PHE A 285 -5.94 -1.14 -21.48
N THR A 286 -6.66 -0.95 -20.36
CA THR A 286 -6.14 -0.21 -19.19
C THR A 286 -5.02 -0.96 -18.46
N ARG A 287 -4.96 -2.29 -18.56
CA ARG A 287 -3.86 -3.11 -17.99
C ARG A 287 -2.57 -3.05 -18.79
N GLU A 288 -2.68 -2.87 -20.11
CA GLU A 288 -1.56 -2.90 -21.05
C GLU A 288 -1.07 -1.49 -21.44
N SER A 289 -1.79 -0.42 -21.06
CA SER A 289 -1.40 0.96 -21.32
C SER A 289 -0.47 1.49 -20.21
N TYR A 290 0.75 1.85 -20.59
CA TYR A 290 1.82 2.51 -19.81
C TYR A 290 2.72 1.63 -18.93
#